data_AF-A0A833FYG4-F1
#
_entry.id   AF-A0A833FYG4-F1
#
_cell.length_a   1.000
_cell.length_b   1.000
_cell.length_c   1.000
_cell.angle_alpha   90.00
_cell.angle_beta   90.00
_cell.angle_gamma   90.00
#
_symmetry.space_group_name_H-M   'P 1'
#
loop_
_entity.id
_entity.type
_entity.pdbx_description
1 polymer ?
#
loop_
_entity_poly.entity_id
_entity_poly.type
_entity_poly.pdbx_seq_one_letter_code
_entity_poly.pdbx_strand_id
1 'polypeptide(L)'
;MRNFAGRGGEDLLIPVVESGEAVRHLYQPQDAIAPISIEHDCDQAFDEEGLLEYEYNHLVYTFEIAGQTISARSYLDSIREVSLIGLPEGLDLSCEGMQLIMHYLSRRYQVIRGPGAKGQETIWQSGSASGER
;
A
#
# COMPACT_ATOMS: atom_id res chain seq x y z
N MET A 1 13.01 -8.74 -52.72
CA MET A 1 13.06 -7.27 -52.70
C MET A 1 11.83 -6.75 -51.96
N ARG A 2 12.07 -5.97 -50.90
CA ARG A 2 11.25 -4.90 -50.26
C ARG A 2 9.84 -5.19 -49.69
N ASN A 3 9.80 -5.04 -48.35
CA ASN A 3 8.79 -4.48 -47.43
C ASN A 3 7.69 -3.58 -48.03
N PHE A 4 6.50 -3.55 -47.39
CA PHE A 4 6.09 -2.49 -46.44
C PHE A 4 4.77 -2.82 -45.68
N ALA A 5 4.67 -2.21 -44.50
CA ALA A 5 3.72 -2.39 -43.42
C ALA A 5 2.29 -1.84 -43.66
N GLY A 6 1.34 -2.30 -42.83
CA GLY A 6 0.07 -1.64 -42.55
C GLY A 6 -0.54 -2.15 -41.24
N ARG A 7 -0.51 -1.32 -40.19
CA ARG A 7 -1.10 -1.53 -38.85
C ARG A 7 -2.63 -1.41 -38.89
N GLY A 8 -3.30 -2.01 -37.89
CA GLY A 8 -4.47 -1.40 -37.26
C GLY A 8 -5.58 -2.38 -36.86
N GLY A 9 -5.82 -2.53 -35.56
CA GLY A 9 -6.99 -3.24 -35.03
C GLY A 9 -6.69 -4.03 -33.76
N GLU A 10 -6.25 -3.33 -32.71
CA GLU A 10 -6.08 -3.89 -31.37
C GLU A 10 -7.44 -3.95 -30.67
N ASP A 11 -8.13 -5.09 -30.80
CA ASP A 11 -9.18 -5.51 -29.88
C ASP A 11 -8.53 -5.76 -28.52
N LEU A 12 -8.63 -4.77 -27.63
CA LEU A 12 -8.28 -4.89 -26.21
C LEU A 12 -9.28 -5.84 -25.53
N LEU A 13 -9.05 -7.14 -25.70
CA LEU A 13 -9.57 -8.16 -24.80
C LEU A 13 -8.87 -7.96 -23.45
N ILE A 14 -9.54 -7.31 -22.51
CA ILE A 14 -9.12 -7.27 -21.11
C ILE A 14 -9.22 -8.73 -20.60
N PRO A 15 -8.11 -9.40 -20.25
CA PRO A 15 -8.22 -10.72 -19.65
C PRO A 15 -8.76 -10.53 -18.23
N VAL A 16 -9.90 -11.18 -17.95
CA VAL A 16 -10.38 -11.41 -16.60
C VAL A 16 -9.31 -12.23 -15.89
N VAL A 17 -8.55 -11.60 -14.99
CA VAL A 17 -7.51 -12.26 -14.20
C VAL A 17 -8.20 -13.06 -13.12
N GLU A 18 -8.27 -14.38 -13.29
CA GLU A 18 -8.65 -15.30 -12.23
C GLU A 18 -7.63 -15.17 -11.08
N SER A 19 -8.18 -14.95 -9.89
CA SER A 19 -7.52 -14.82 -8.60
C SER A 19 -6.48 -15.93 -8.35
N GLY A 20 -5.19 -15.59 -8.34
CA GLY A 20 -4.13 -16.50 -7.88
C GLY A 20 -2.69 -16.08 -8.19
N GLU A 21 -2.45 -15.34 -9.28
CA GLU A 21 -1.06 -15.01 -9.72
C GLU A 21 -0.58 -13.58 -9.41
N ALA A 22 -1.46 -12.68 -8.95
CA ALA A 22 -1.15 -11.26 -8.82
C ALA A 22 -0.12 -10.88 -7.73
N VAL A 23 0.25 -11.80 -6.83
CA VAL A 23 1.11 -11.47 -5.67
C VAL A 23 2.61 -11.53 -5.99
N ARG A 24 3.01 -12.20 -7.08
CA ARG A 24 4.45 -12.49 -7.35
C ARG A 24 5.29 -11.27 -7.73
N HIS A 25 4.69 -10.16 -8.14
CA HIS A 25 5.43 -8.96 -8.55
C HIS A 25 5.64 -7.92 -7.43
N LEU A 26 5.08 -8.15 -6.24
CA LEU A 26 5.18 -7.20 -5.13
C LEU A 26 6.28 -7.57 -4.13
N TYR A 27 6.79 -8.80 -4.15
CA TYR A 27 7.96 -9.21 -3.38
C TYR A 27 9.23 -8.93 -4.16
N GLN A 28 10.12 -8.10 -3.62
CA GLN A 28 11.50 -8.03 -4.12
C GLN A 28 12.36 -8.97 -3.25
N PRO A 29 13.35 -9.69 -3.79
CA PRO A 29 14.20 -10.62 -3.02
C PRO A 29 14.93 -10.00 -1.82
N GLN A 30 14.94 -8.68 -1.75
CA GLN A 30 15.53 -7.83 -0.72
C GLN A 30 14.53 -7.44 0.38
N ASP A 31 13.26 -7.82 0.27
CA ASP A 31 12.29 -7.68 1.35
C ASP A 31 12.45 -8.84 2.33
N ALA A 32 12.80 -8.52 3.58
CA ALA A 32 12.93 -9.50 4.65
C ALA A 32 11.58 -10.02 5.17
N ILE A 33 10.47 -9.37 4.79
CA ILE A 33 9.11 -9.78 5.09
C ILE A 33 8.21 -9.54 3.87
N ALA A 34 7.17 -10.35 3.70
CA ALA A 34 6.10 -10.11 2.75
C ALA A 34 4.76 -9.99 3.49
N PRO A 35 3.82 -9.16 3.00
CA PRO A 35 2.45 -9.19 3.51
C PRO A 35 1.81 -10.54 3.20
N ILE A 36 0.96 -11.01 4.11
CA ILE A 36 0.18 -12.23 3.96
C ILE A 36 -1.02 -12.02 3.02
N SER A 37 -1.51 -10.78 2.91
CA SER A 37 -2.51 -10.38 1.91
C SER A 37 -2.28 -8.93 1.46
N ILE A 38 -2.68 -8.66 0.22
CA ILE A 38 -2.77 -7.31 -0.34
C ILE A 38 -4.13 -7.22 -1.02
N GLU A 39 -4.97 -6.33 -0.52
CA GLU A 39 -6.35 -6.16 -0.97
C GLU A 39 -6.52 -4.77 -1.58
N HIS A 40 -7.32 -4.68 -2.64
CA HIS A 40 -7.73 -3.41 -3.24
C HIS A 40 -9.22 -3.25 -2.98
N ASP A 41 -9.59 -2.14 -2.36
CA ASP A 41 -10.96 -1.84 -1.97
C ASP A 41 -11.30 -0.36 -2.25
N CYS A 42 -12.60 -0.05 -2.21
CA CYS A 42 -13.17 1.24 -2.54
C CYS A 42 -14.23 1.63 -1.50
N ASP A 43 -13.91 2.61 -0.65
CA ASP A 43 -14.87 3.15 0.32
C ASP A 43 -15.70 4.23 -0.38
N GLN A 44 -17.02 4.02 -0.50
CA GLN A 44 -17.96 4.99 -1.07
C GLN A 44 -18.96 5.47 -0.02
N ALA A 45 -19.32 6.75 -0.07
CA ALA A 45 -20.48 7.27 0.66
C ALA A 45 -21.34 8.18 -0.21
N PHE A 46 -22.62 8.16 0.12
CA PHE A 46 -23.67 8.86 -0.61
C PHE A 46 -24.42 9.77 0.36
N ASP A 47 -24.89 10.92 -0.13
CA ASP A 47 -25.71 11.86 0.64
C ASP A 47 -27.16 11.34 0.81
N GLU A 48 -28.01 12.16 1.45
CA GLU A 48 -29.42 11.82 1.69
C GLU A 48 -30.22 11.70 0.39
N GLU A 49 -29.78 12.35 -0.69
CA GLU A 49 -30.34 12.30 -2.03
C GLU A 49 -29.81 11.14 -2.88
N GLY A 50 -28.82 10.39 -2.38
CA GLY A 50 -28.20 9.27 -3.06
C GLY A 50 -27.12 9.66 -4.08
N LEU A 51 -26.60 10.89 -4.03
CA LEU A 51 -25.45 11.33 -4.82
C LEU A 51 -24.15 10.95 -4.11
N LEU A 52 -23.15 10.54 -4.89
CA LEU A 52 -21.83 10.16 -4.37
C LEU A 52 -21.13 11.39 -3.77
N GLU A 53 -20.87 11.37 -2.46
CA GLU A 53 -20.11 12.41 -1.77
C GLU A 53 -18.61 12.16 -1.84
N TYR A 54 -18.18 10.92 -1.66
CA TYR A 54 -16.77 10.54 -1.77
C TYR A 54 -16.59 9.08 -2.20
N GLU A 55 -15.47 8.85 -2.87
CA GLU A 55 -14.97 7.55 -3.28
C GLU A 55 -13.47 7.48 -2.95
N TYR A 56 -13.08 6.56 -2.07
CA TYR A 56 -11.70 6.35 -1.65
C TYR A 56 -11.19 4.98 -2.08
N ASN A 57 -10.49 4.97 -3.22
CA ASN A 57 -9.77 3.81 -3.72
C ASN A 57 -8.50 3.59 -2.89
N HIS A 58 -8.31 2.40 -2.33
CA HIS A 58 -7.19 2.13 -1.44
C HIS A 58 -6.68 0.69 -1.51
N LEU A 59 -5.41 0.53 -1.14
CA LEU A 59 -4.76 -0.76 -0.93
C LEU A 59 -4.60 -1.01 0.57
N VAL A 60 -4.90 -2.23 1.00
CA VAL A 60 -4.62 -2.73 2.35
C VAL A 60 -3.57 -3.82 2.28
N TYR A 61 -2.46 -3.62 2.98
CA TYR A 61 -1.42 -4.61 3.21
C TYR A 61 -1.62 -5.20 4.59
N THR A 62 -1.67 -6.53 4.69
CA THR A 62 -1.76 -7.21 5.99
C THR A 62 -0.51 -8.03 6.21
N PHE A 63 0.10 -7.89 7.39
CA PHE A 63 1.27 -8.62 7.84
C PHE A 63 0.92 -9.45 9.07
N GLU A 64 1.61 -10.57 9.24
CA GLU A 64 1.54 -11.37 10.45
C GLU A 64 2.92 -11.50 11.08
N ILE A 65 3.03 -11.12 12.36
CA ILE A 65 4.27 -11.17 13.13
C ILE A 65 3.98 -11.65 14.53
N ALA A 66 4.66 -12.74 14.94
CA ALA A 66 4.49 -13.33 16.26
C ALA A 66 3.02 -13.59 16.64
N GLY A 67 2.20 -14.00 15.65
CA GLY A 67 0.77 -14.25 15.82
C GLY A 67 -0.11 -13.00 15.92
N GLN A 68 0.44 -11.81 15.69
CA GLN A 68 -0.30 -10.55 15.64
C GLN A 68 -0.46 -10.07 14.20
N THR A 69 -1.66 -9.59 13.87
CA THR A 69 -1.98 -9.03 12.56
C THR A 69 -1.77 -7.53 12.58
N ILE A 70 -0.96 -7.02 11.67
CA ILE A 70 -0.69 -5.60 11.48
C ILE A 70 -1.12 -5.20 10.08
N SER A 71 -1.93 -4.17 9.94
CA SER A 71 -2.41 -3.70 8.64
C SER A 71 -1.89 -2.31 8.30
N ALA A 72 -1.68 -2.05 7.03
CA ALA A 72 -1.26 -0.77 6.50
C ALA A 72 -2.14 -0.40 5.30
N ARG A 73 -2.70 0.81 5.28
CA ARG A 73 -3.58 1.31 4.21
C ARG A 73 -2.90 2.43 3.44
N SER A 74 -2.93 2.36 2.11
CA SER A 74 -2.50 3.43 1.22
C SER A 74 -3.65 3.81 0.29
N TYR A 75 -3.97 5.09 0.20
CA TYR A 75 -4.97 5.57 -0.74
C TYR A 75 -4.34 5.82 -2.11
N LEU A 76 -5.04 5.41 -3.17
CA LEU A 76 -4.54 5.51 -4.54
C LEU A 76 -4.54 6.95 -5.09
N ASP A 77 -5.25 7.87 -4.44
CA ASP A 77 -5.17 9.31 -4.68
C ASP A 77 -3.90 9.94 -4.06
N SER A 78 -3.34 9.31 -3.02
CA SER A 78 -2.13 9.71 -2.31
C SER A 78 -1.08 8.58 -2.27
N ILE A 79 -0.62 8.20 -3.46
CA ILE A 79 0.34 7.08 -3.67
C ILE A 79 1.69 7.21 -2.96
N ARG A 80 1.96 8.33 -2.30
CA ARG A 80 3.22 8.58 -1.57
C ARG A 80 3.14 8.17 -0.10
N GLU A 81 1.95 7.93 0.42
CA GLU A 81 1.72 7.73 1.84
C GLU A 81 1.05 6.40 2.14
N VAL A 82 1.39 5.83 3.30
CA VAL A 82 0.73 4.66 3.88
C VAL A 82 0.51 4.90 5.37
N SER A 83 -0.63 4.45 5.89
CA SER A 83 -0.97 4.57 7.31
C SER A 83 -1.06 3.19 7.95
N LEU A 84 -0.38 2.99 9.07
CA LEU A 84 -0.59 1.82 9.91
C LEU A 84 -1.96 1.91 10.59
N ILE A 85 -2.75 0.85 10.49
CA ILE A 85 -4.11 0.77 11.02
C ILE A 85 -4.26 -0.48 11.89
N GLY A 86 -5.11 -0.39 12.91
CA GLY A 86 -5.43 -1.54 13.78
C GLY A 86 -4.24 -2.05 14.59
N LEU A 87 -3.29 -1.19 14.95
CA LEU A 87 -2.16 -1.60 15.79
C LEU A 87 -2.68 -2.03 17.18
N PRO A 88 -2.25 -3.20 17.68
CA PRO A 88 -2.50 -3.61 19.06
C PRO A 88 -2.09 -2.53 20.06
N GLU A 89 -2.90 -2.36 21.10
CA GLU A 89 -2.59 -1.40 22.17
C GLU A 89 -1.25 -1.76 22.83
N GLY A 90 -0.38 -0.75 23.01
CA GLY A 90 0.94 -0.93 23.61
C GLY A 90 1.97 -1.60 22.69
N LEU A 91 1.69 -1.77 21.39
CA LEU A 91 2.68 -2.29 20.45
C LEU A 91 3.91 -1.38 20.38
N ASP A 92 5.07 -1.96 20.64
CA ASP A 92 6.35 -1.28 20.53
C ASP A 92 6.78 -1.16 19.06
N LEU A 93 6.79 0.05 18.51
CA LEU A 93 7.22 0.31 17.14
C LEU A 93 8.71 0.00 16.90
N SER A 94 9.51 -0.09 17.96
CA SER A 94 10.94 -0.43 17.88
C SER A 94 11.20 -1.93 17.83
N CYS A 95 10.19 -2.79 18.05
CA CYS A 95 10.37 -4.23 18.00
C CYS A 95 10.79 -4.71 16.59
N GLU A 96 11.60 -5.78 16.54
CA GLU A 96 12.19 -6.31 15.31
C GLU A 96 11.15 -6.51 14.20
N GLY A 97 10.02 -7.13 14.55
CA GLY A 97 8.97 -7.37 13.59
C GLY A 97 8.39 -6.10 12.98
N MET A 98 8.13 -5.08 13.81
CA MET A 98 7.67 -3.79 13.29
C MET A 98 8.74 -3.14 12.39
N GLN A 99 10.02 -3.24 12.75
CA GLN A 99 11.10 -2.72 11.91
C GLN A 99 11.14 -3.38 10.52
N LEU A 100 10.83 -4.68 10.42
CA LEU A 100 10.71 -5.38 9.13
C LEU A 100 9.55 -4.83 8.29
N ILE A 101 8.38 -4.59 8.90
CA ILE A 101 7.23 -3.97 8.22
C ILE A 101 7.58 -2.56 7.76
N MET A 102 8.16 -1.76 8.65
CA MET A 102 8.59 -0.39 8.33
C MET A 102 9.61 -0.38 7.19
N HIS A 103 10.54 -1.34 7.15
CA HIS A 103 11.48 -1.48 6.05
C HIS A 103 10.78 -1.83 4.72
N TYR A 104 9.83 -2.76 4.75
CA TYR A 104 9.03 -3.11 3.57
C TYR A 104 8.25 -1.89 3.03
N LEU A 105 7.61 -1.13 3.91
CA LEU A 105 6.78 0.03 3.55
C LEU A 105 7.63 1.23 3.09
N SER A 106 8.73 1.53 3.76
CA SER A 106 9.61 2.69 3.46
C SER A 106 10.27 2.64 2.08
N ARG A 107 10.37 1.45 1.49
CA ARG A 107 10.84 1.28 0.11
C ARG A 107 9.78 1.59 -0.95
N ARG A 108 8.51 1.62 -0.54
CA ARG A 108 7.35 1.80 -1.44
C ARG A 108 6.69 3.17 -1.25
N TYR A 109 6.78 3.72 -0.04
CA TYR A 109 6.14 4.97 0.33
C TYR A 109 7.16 6.00 0.82
N GLN A 110 6.88 7.27 0.58
CA GLN A 110 7.70 8.39 1.06
C GLN A 110 7.35 8.77 2.49
N VAL A 111 6.13 8.48 2.94
CA VAL A 111 5.64 8.79 4.27
C VAL A 111 4.94 7.57 4.84
N ILE A 112 5.29 7.22 6.08
CA ILE A 112 4.55 6.23 6.86
C ILE A 112 3.91 6.97 8.04
N ARG A 113 2.59 6.83 8.16
CA ARG A 113 1.81 7.35 9.28
C ARG A 113 1.50 6.23 10.26
N GLY A 114 1.43 6.59 11.54
CA GLY A 114 1.00 5.70 12.61
C GLY A 114 0.17 6.46 13.64
N PRO A 115 -0.38 5.75 14.63
CA PRO A 115 -1.13 6.40 15.70
C PRO A 115 -0.21 7.32 16.51
N GLY A 116 -0.71 8.52 16.78
CA GLY A 116 -0.09 9.55 17.61
C GLY A 116 -1.15 10.25 18.48
N ALA A 117 -0.73 11.26 19.24
CA ALA A 117 -1.57 11.87 20.27
C ALA A 117 -2.82 12.57 19.70
N LYS A 118 -2.78 12.99 18.43
CA LYS A 118 -3.88 13.70 17.76
C LYS A 118 -4.50 12.92 16.60
N GLY A 119 -4.30 11.61 16.54
CA GLY A 119 -4.75 10.77 15.43
C GLY A 119 -3.57 10.20 14.65
N GLN A 120 -3.60 10.26 13.32
CA GLN A 120 -2.51 9.74 12.48
C GLN A 120 -1.38 10.78 12.33
N GLU A 121 -0.16 10.40 12.73
CA GLU A 121 1.03 11.25 12.70
C GLU A 121 2.12 10.59 11.85
N THR A 122 3.01 11.41 11.27
CA THR A 122 4.16 10.89 10.52
C THR A 122 5.15 10.25 11.48
N ILE A 123 5.36 8.94 11.33
CA ILE A 123 6.34 8.18 12.13
C ILE A 123 7.62 7.89 11.35
N TRP A 124 7.58 8.02 10.02
CA TRP A 124 8.74 7.90 9.15
C TRP A 124 8.53 8.69 7.85
N GLN A 125 9.61 9.29 7.33
CA GLN A 125 9.60 9.98 6.05
C GLN A 125 10.93 9.84 5.31
N SER A 126 10.87 9.60 3.99
CA SER A 126 12.05 9.56 3.13
C SER A 126 12.70 10.95 3.05
N GLY A 127 14.01 11.04 3.29
CA GLY A 127 14.76 12.28 3.09
C GLY A 127 14.93 13.17 4.32
N SER A 128 14.59 12.70 5.52
CA SER A 128 15.09 13.31 6.77
C SER A 128 16.57 13.00 6.98
N ALA A 129 17.43 13.46 6.07
CA ALA A 129 18.81 13.74 6.42
C ALA A 129 18.77 15.00 7.30
N SER A 130 18.90 14.82 8.60
CA SER A 130 19.35 15.90 9.49
C SER A 130 20.69 16.37 8.93
N GLY A 131 20.66 17.46 8.16
CA GLY A 131 21.85 18.20 7.80
C GLY A 131 22.38 18.85 9.06
N GLU A 132 23.23 18.15 9.80
CA GLU A 132 24.21 18.77 10.68
C GLU A 132 25.50 18.91 9.88
N ARG A 133 25.80 20.14 9.48
CA ARG A 133 27.14 20.62 9.15
C ARG A 133 27.65 21.44 10.32
#